data_AF-G4ZSN8-F1
#
_entry.id   AF-G4ZSN8-F1
#
_cell.length_a   1.000
_cell.length_b   1.000
_cell.length_c   1.000
_cell.angle_alpha   90.00
_cell.angle_beta   90.00
_cell.angle_gamma   90.00
#
_symmetry.space_group_name_H-M   'P 1'
#
loop_
_entity.id
_entity.type
_entity.pdbx_description
1 polymer ?
#
loop_
_entity_poly.entity_id
_entity_poly.type
_entity_poly.pdbx_seq_one_letter_code
_entity_poly.pdbx_strand_id
1 'polypeptide(L)'
;MAENQDSFPHYWGNLTGHAPCCSSMKYARLDTIHNAWNSKTLQKKVCNRILSVSDTSTKSTISDTIVVTHSMGNLMLAGAIANGLCELDSSSTWVGLAGPMKGSMASDFVLDSCAGKTNVVLEKFGEITGKCPAKISIKSLAYEGESYSSPALNAAYTAAQKAYKENVYALMCGEGFSGLLSTYQAQFWVLGKLVPHKSKLHDGMVEFQSCAVGFPESKFGKSYRDRFYRTKLNHFDMQFLAGDSLLNEAKMPVKWFECLL
;
A
#
# COMPACT_ATOMS: atom_id res chain seq x y z
N MET A 1 -18.97 13.63 9.76
CA MET A 1 -18.39 12.34 9.30
C MET A 1 -16.95 12.09 9.77
N ALA A 2 -16.34 12.75 10.75
CA ALA A 2 -14.87 12.93 10.79
C ALA A 2 -14.34 13.49 9.45
N GLU A 3 -13.37 14.39 9.50
CA GLU A 3 -12.97 15.15 8.33
C GLU A 3 -11.68 14.55 7.73
N ASN A 4 -11.45 14.78 6.44
CA ASN A 4 -10.10 14.60 5.92
C ASN A 4 -9.19 15.63 6.60
N GLN A 5 -7.92 15.27 6.80
CA GLN A 5 -6.94 16.18 7.38
C GLN A 5 -6.27 17.00 6.28
N ASP A 6 -5.81 18.21 6.62
CA ASP A 6 -5.04 19.07 5.70
C ASP A 6 -3.56 18.71 5.65
N SER A 7 -3.06 17.99 6.65
CA SER A 7 -1.69 17.47 6.67
C SER A 7 -1.63 16.17 7.45
N PHE A 8 -0.70 15.29 7.07
CA PHE A 8 -0.38 14.09 7.86
C PHE A 8 1.10 13.70 7.76
N PRO A 9 2.02 14.59 8.21
CA PRO A 9 3.45 14.45 7.94
C PRO A 9 4.10 13.24 8.64
N HIS A 10 3.50 12.76 9.73
CA HIS A 10 3.99 11.56 10.41
C HIS A 10 3.92 10.32 9.50
N TYR A 11 2.94 10.24 8.59
CA TYR A 11 2.80 9.09 7.70
C TYR A 11 3.34 9.41 6.31
N TRP A 12 2.94 10.54 5.72
CA TRP A 12 3.24 10.85 4.31
C TRP A 12 4.43 11.79 4.10
N GLY A 13 5.12 12.21 5.16
CA GLY A 13 6.12 13.26 5.07
C GLY A 13 5.51 14.61 4.66
N ASN A 14 6.36 15.54 4.23
CA ASN A 14 5.93 16.83 3.73
C ASN A 14 5.73 16.76 2.20
N LEU A 15 4.48 16.85 1.75
CA LEU A 15 4.13 16.90 0.33
C LEU A 15 3.71 18.30 -0.16
N THR A 16 3.89 19.34 0.67
CA THR A 16 3.57 20.71 0.28
C THR A 16 4.43 21.12 -0.93
N GLY A 17 3.77 21.54 -2.02
CA GLY A 17 4.43 21.94 -3.26
C GLY A 17 4.80 20.79 -4.20
N HIS A 18 4.60 19.53 -3.79
CA HIS A 18 4.94 18.34 -4.59
C HIS A 18 3.79 17.83 -5.48
N ALA A 19 2.67 18.56 -5.54
CA ALA A 19 1.53 18.27 -6.40
C ALA A 19 0.96 19.54 -7.05
N PRO A 20 1.69 20.22 -7.94
CA PRO A 20 1.32 21.54 -8.46
C PRO A 20 0.07 21.55 -9.35
N CYS A 21 -0.34 20.40 -9.90
CA CYS A 21 -1.58 20.28 -10.68
C CYS A 21 -2.84 20.20 -9.81
N CYS A 22 -2.70 19.99 -8.49
CA CYS A 22 -3.81 19.88 -7.56
C CYS A 22 -4.10 21.22 -6.88
N SER A 23 -5.39 21.59 -6.80
CA SER A 23 -5.83 22.78 -6.06
C SER A 23 -5.73 22.61 -4.54
N SER A 24 -5.80 21.36 -4.05
CA SER A 24 -5.63 21.02 -2.64
C SER A 24 -5.14 19.58 -2.47
N MET A 25 -4.60 19.26 -1.29
CA MET A 25 -4.26 17.90 -0.89
C MET A 25 -4.93 17.60 0.44
N LYS A 26 -5.57 16.43 0.54
CA LYS A 26 -6.34 15.99 1.71
C LYS A 26 -5.92 14.58 2.11
N TYR A 27 -5.88 14.33 3.42
CA TYR A 27 -5.38 13.07 3.97
C TYR A 27 -6.48 12.31 4.70
N ALA A 28 -6.82 11.12 4.17
CA ALA A 28 -7.80 10.24 4.78
C ALA A 28 -7.13 9.37 5.86
N ARG A 29 -7.50 9.57 7.13
CA ARG A 29 -7.10 8.69 8.24
C ARG A 29 -8.25 7.76 8.62
N LEU A 30 -8.00 6.46 8.51
CA LEU A 30 -8.96 5.41 8.82
C LEU A 30 -8.35 4.39 9.78
N ASP A 31 -9.19 3.77 10.61
CA ASP A 31 -8.74 2.72 11.53
C ASP A 31 -8.49 1.41 10.78
N THR A 32 -7.24 1.23 10.36
CA THR A 32 -6.72 0.04 9.70
C THR A 32 -6.01 -0.90 10.67
N ILE A 33 -6.20 -0.73 11.99
CA ILE A 33 -5.68 -1.66 13.00
C ILE A 33 -6.78 -2.66 13.37
N HIS A 34 -8.00 -2.17 13.56
CA HIS A 34 -9.14 -2.97 14.02
C HIS A 34 -10.10 -3.40 12.90
N ASN A 35 -9.82 -3.04 11.65
CA ASN A 35 -10.68 -3.36 10.51
C ASN A 35 -9.90 -4.08 9.41
N ALA A 36 -10.53 -5.11 8.84
CA ALA A 36 -10.03 -5.79 7.66
C ALA A 36 -10.26 -4.94 6.41
N TRP A 37 -9.35 -5.03 5.43
CA TRP A 37 -9.47 -4.27 4.17
C TRP A 37 -10.73 -4.64 3.37
N ASN A 38 -11.22 -5.87 3.52
CA ASN A 38 -12.43 -6.37 2.86
C ASN A 38 -13.73 -6.08 3.65
N SER A 39 -13.66 -5.26 4.71
CA SER A 39 -14.85 -4.78 5.43
C SER A 39 -15.62 -3.75 4.60
N LYS A 40 -16.89 -4.04 4.26
CA LYS A 40 -17.78 -3.10 3.56
C LYS A 40 -17.88 -1.75 4.28
N THR A 41 -17.90 -1.74 5.62
CA THR A 41 -17.96 -0.50 6.40
C THR A 41 -16.69 0.33 6.24
N LEU A 42 -15.51 -0.30 6.27
CA LEU A 42 -14.24 0.40 6.05
C LEU A 42 -14.15 0.92 4.61
N GLN A 43 -14.53 0.11 3.64
CA GLN A 43 -14.55 0.49 2.22
C GLN A 43 -15.52 1.65 1.94
N LYS A 44 -16.71 1.66 2.58
CA LYS A 44 -17.63 2.79 2.47
C LYS A 44 -17.03 4.08 3.02
N LYS A 45 -16.28 3.98 4.13
CA LYS A 45 -15.53 5.14 4.67
C LYS A 45 -14.46 5.61 3.67
N VAL A 46 -13.75 4.72 2.99
CA VAL A 46 -12.80 5.10 1.92
C VAL A 46 -13.51 5.91 0.82
N CYS A 47 -14.58 5.39 0.25
CA CYS A 47 -15.34 6.11 -0.78
C CYS A 47 -15.80 7.48 -0.28
N ASN A 48 -16.41 7.54 0.91
CA ASN A 48 -16.91 8.80 1.46
C ASN A 48 -15.77 9.83 1.68
N ARG A 49 -14.57 9.37 2.05
CA ARG A 49 -13.39 10.25 2.21
C ARG A 49 -12.98 10.85 0.88
N ILE A 50 -12.93 10.04 -0.17
CA ILE A 50 -12.48 10.48 -1.50
C ILE A 50 -13.54 11.39 -2.14
N LEU A 51 -14.82 10.99 -2.12
CA LEU A 51 -15.93 11.78 -2.67
C LEU A 51 -16.03 13.19 -2.05
N SER A 52 -15.60 13.36 -0.79
CA SER A 52 -15.61 14.67 -0.12
C SER A 52 -14.46 15.60 -0.51
N VAL A 53 -13.51 15.17 -1.35
CA VAL A 53 -12.36 15.99 -1.76
C VAL A 53 -12.72 16.95 -2.90
N SER A 54 -13.63 16.54 -3.79
CA SER A 54 -14.04 17.33 -4.94
C SER A 54 -15.55 17.55 -4.96
N ASP A 55 -15.96 18.82 -5.06
CA ASP A 55 -17.37 19.21 -5.16
C ASP A 55 -18.03 18.78 -6.48
N THR A 56 -17.24 18.35 -7.47
CA THR A 56 -17.74 17.78 -8.74
C THR A 56 -18.07 16.29 -8.63
N SER A 57 -17.70 15.64 -7.52
CA SER A 57 -18.06 14.25 -7.26
C SER A 57 -19.56 14.10 -7.02
N THR A 58 -20.12 12.96 -7.44
CA THR A 58 -21.53 12.64 -7.20
C THR A 58 -21.68 11.73 -5.98
N LYS A 59 -22.85 11.10 -5.80
CA LYS A 59 -23.09 10.19 -4.66
C LYS A 59 -22.14 8.98 -4.62
N SER A 60 -21.64 8.54 -5.78
CA SER A 60 -20.79 7.35 -5.90
C SER A 60 -19.66 7.49 -6.93
N THR A 61 -19.66 8.54 -7.73
CA THR A 61 -18.64 8.75 -8.77
C THR A 61 -17.64 9.80 -8.28
N ILE A 62 -16.37 9.41 -8.21
CA ILE A 62 -15.24 10.25 -7.80
C ILE A 62 -14.73 11.00 -9.04
N SER A 63 -14.83 12.32 -9.03
CA SER A 63 -14.45 13.19 -10.15
C SER A 63 -13.35 14.18 -9.75
N ASP A 64 -12.56 14.61 -10.74
CA ASP A 64 -11.49 15.61 -10.60
C ASP A 64 -10.54 15.35 -9.42
N THR A 65 -10.22 14.08 -9.15
CA THR A 65 -9.44 13.68 -7.97
C THR A 65 -8.30 12.74 -8.33
N ILE A 66 -7.09 13.05 -7.86
CA ILE A 66 -5.96 12.13 -7.85
C ILE A 66 -5.96 11.40 -6.51
N VAL A 67 -6.23 10.10 -6.54
CA VAL A 67 -6.26 9.24 -5.35
C VAL A 67 -4.92 8.55 -5.21
N VAL A 68 -4.20 8.85 -4.13
CA VAL A 68 -2.94 8.18 -3.78
C VAL A 68 -3.20 7.19 -2.65
N THR A 69 -2.87 5.91 -2.86
CA THR A 69 -3.01 4.89 -1.81
C THR A 69 -1.70 4.18 -1.55
N HIS A 70 -1.44 3.89 -0.28
CA HIS A 70 -0.25 3.16 0.16
C HIS A 70 -0.63 1.89 0.92
N SER A 71 0.13 0.82 0.72
CA SER A 71 -0.02 -0.45 1.45
C SER A 71 -1.47 -0.96 1.38
N MET A 72 -2.05 -1.33 2.52
CA MET A 72 -3.45 -1.79 2.65
C MET A 72 -4.49 -0.83 2.06
N GLY A 73 -4.18 0.47 1.93
CA GLY A 73 -5.06 1.45 1.28
C GLY A 73 -5.41 1.08 -0.17
N ASN A 74 -4.50 0.42 -0.88
CA ASN A 74 -4.77 -0.06 -2.25
C ASN A 74 -5.91 -1.09 -2.27
N LEU A 75 -5.83 -2.11 -1.40
CA LEU A 75 -6.87 -3.13 -1.25
C LEU A 75 -8.20 -2.54 -0.78
N MET A 76 -8.16 -1.55 0.11
CA MET A 76 -9.37 -0.91 0.61
C MET A 76 -10.11 -0.16 -0.50
N LEU A 77 -9.40 0.60 -1.34
CA LEU A 77 -10.01 1.27 -2.50
C LEU A 77 -10.45 0.26 -3.57
N ALA A 78 -9.56 -0.68 -3.91
CA ALA A 78 -9.86 -1.75 -4.86
C ALA A 78 -11.14 -2.51 -4.49
N GLY A 79 -11.25 -2.92 -3.23
CA GLY A 79 -12.41 -3.62 -2.71
C GLY A 79 -13.66 -2.76 -2.68
N ALA A 80 -13.53 -1.46 -2.44
CA ALA A 80 -14.65 -0.53 -2.49
C ALA A 80 -15.22 -0.39 -3.92
N ILE A 81 -14.35 -0.26 -4.92
CA ILE A 81 -14.71 -0.24 -6.34
C ILE A 81 -15.31 -1.58 -6.77
N ALA A 82 -14.65 -2.69 -6.43
CA ALA A 82 -15.14 -4.03 -6.76
C ALA A 82 -16.52 -4.35 -6.17
N ASN A 83 -16.86 -3.76 -5.03
CA ASN A 83 -18.16 -3.90 -4.38
C ASN A 83 -19.19 -2.83 -4.81
N GLY A 84 -18.87 -1.98 -5.79
CA GLY A 84 -19.76 -0.94 -6.30
C GLY A 84 -20.09 0.16 -5.29
N LEU A 85 -19.22 0.41 -4.32
CA LEU A 85 -19.44 1.45 -3.30
C LEU A 85 -19.11 2.86 -3.79
N CYS A 86 -18.16 2.93 -4.73
CA CYS A 86 -17.81 4.10 -5.54
C CYS A 86 -17.06 3.66 -6.81
N GLU A 87 -16.92 4.57 -7.76
CA GLU A 87 -16.16 4.39 -9.01
C GLU A 87 -15.35 5.65 -9.32
N LEU A 88 -14.34 5.55 -10.20
CA LEU A 88 -13.57 6.69 -10.68
C LEU A 88 -14.14 7.17 -12.01
N ASP A 89 -14.43 8.47 -12.11
CA ASP A 89 -14.67 9.13 -13.39
C ASP A 89 -13.37 9.23 -14.22
N SER A 90 -13.51 9.45 -15.52
CA SER A 90 -12.38 9.71 -16.44
C SER A 90 -11.49 10.90 -16.07
N SER A 91 -12.01 11.87 -15.31
CA SER A 91 -11.27 13.00 -14.75
C SER A 91 -10.41 12.65 -13.53
N SER A 92 -10.58 11.45 -12.97
CA SER A 92 -9.88 10.99 -11.77
C SER A 92 -8.78 9.99 -12.10
N THR A 93 -7.74 9.97 -11.27
CA THR A 93 -6.57 9.11 -11.46
C THR A 93 -6.24 8.38 -10.16
N TRP A 94 -5.87 7.10 -10.24
CA TRP A 94 -5.39 6.35 -9.09
C TRP A 94 -3.90 6.01 -9.19
N VAL A 95 -3.15 6.48 -8.20
CA VAL A 95 -1.73 6.20 -7.96
C VAL A 95 -1.58 5.22 -6.79
N GLY A 96 -1.04 4.03 -7.05
CA GLY A 96 -0.86 2.98 -6.05
C GLY A 96 0.59 2.80 -5.61
N LEU A 97 0.81 2.65 -4.30
CA LEU A 97 2.13 2.53 -3.68
C LEU A 97 2.17 1.28 -2.81
N ALA A 98 3.12 0.38 -3.04
CA ALA A 98 3.42 -0.75 -2.16
C ALA A 98 2.20 -1.64 -1.77
N GLY A 99 1.22 -1.80 -2.66
CA GLY A 99 -0.03 -2.48 -2.34
C GLY A 99 0.15 -4.00 -2.16
N PRO A 100 -0.32 -4.62 -1.07
CA PRO A 100 -0.30 -6.07 -0.91
C PRO A 100 -1.48 -6.72 -1.66
N MET A 101 -1.57 -6.54 -2.98
CA MET A 101 -2.75 -6.93 -3.75
C MET A 101 -2.95 -8.46 -3.86
N LYS A 102 -1.97 -9.26 -3.43
CA LYS A 102 -2.06 -10.70 -3.18
C LYS A 102 -1.82 -11.07 -1.71
N GLY A 103 -1.89 -10.10 -0.81
CA GLY A 103 -1.44 -10.24 0.58
C GLY A 103 0.07 -10.08 0.75
N SER A 104 0.57 -10.46 1.93
CA SER A 104 1.96 -10.22 2.36
C SER A 104 2.46 -11.40 3.18
N MET A 105 3.64 -11.94 2.85
CA MET A 105 4.22 -13.00 3.70
C MET A 105 4.63 -12.49 5.08
N ALA A 106 4.78 -11.17 5.27
CA ALA A 106 4.97 -10.60 6.60
C ALA A 106 3.73 -10.79 7.49
N SER A 107 2.52 -10.79 6.90
CA SER A 107 1.31 -11.17 7.62
C SER A 107 1.37 -12.64 8.06
N ASP A 108 1.62 -13.55 7.12
CA ASP A 108 1.70 -14.99 7.40
C ASP A 108 2.78 -15.30 8.44
N PHE A 109 3.94 -14.64 8.36
CA PHE A 109 5.00 -14.75 9.37
C PHE A 109 4.54 -14.34 10.77
N VAL A 110 3.78 -13.26 10.91
CA VAL A 110 3.20 -12.84 12.21
C VAL A 110 2.15 -13.85 12.69
N LEU A 111 1.37 -14.43 11.78
CA LEU A 111 0.34 -15.42 12.12
C LEU A 111 0.95 -16.77 12.53
N ASP A 112 2.02 -17.22 11.87
CA ASP A 112 2.82 -18.37 12.30
C ASP A 112 3.45 -18.12 13.67
N SER A 113 4.01 -16.93 13.86
CA SER A 113 4.61 -16.51 15.14
C SER A 113 3.60 -16.57 16.28
N CYS A 114 2.41 -15.97 16.11
CA CYS A 114 1.36 -16.02 17.13
C CYS A 114 0.74 -17.41 17.32
N ALA A 115 0.90 -18.32 16.35
CA ALA A 115 0.50 -19.72 16.47
C ALA A 115 1.60 -20.62 17.09
N GLY A 116 2.76 -20.05 17.45
CA GLY A 116 3.88 -20.79 18.03
C GLY A 116 4.62 -21.69 17.03
N LYS A 117 4.48 -21.44 15.72
CA LYS A 117 5.07 -22.27 14.66
C LYS A 117 6.48 -21.84 14.22
N THR A 118 6.90 -20.64 14.58
CA THR A 118 8.24 -20.13 14.22
C THR A 118 9.27 -20.47 15.30
N ASN A 119 10.17 -21.42 15.01
CA ASN A 119 11.25 -21.82 15.92
C ASN A 119 12.53 -20.95 15.81
N VAL A 120 12.55 -19.93 14.97
CA VAL A 120 13.79 -19.27 14.54
C VAL A 120 13.77 -17.79 14.92
N VAL A 121 14.60 -17.43 15.92
CA VAL A 121 15.06 -16.04 16.19
C VAL A 121 13.98 -15.06 16.70
N LEU A 122 12.83 -15.54 17.18
CA LEU A 122 11.82 -14.64 17.78
C LEU A 122 12.16 -14.21 19.22
N GLU A 123 12.99 -14.99 19.95
CA GLU A 123 13.50 -14.59 21.28
C GLU A 123 14.39 -13.33 21.23
N LYS A 124 14.97 -12.99 20.07
CA LYS A 124 15.72 -11.74 19.87
C LYS A 124 14.83 -10.53 19.54
N PHE A 125 13.58 -10.74 19.17
CA PHE A 125 12.63 -9.68 18.81
C PHE A 125 11.29 -9.91 19.51
N GLY A 126 11.31 -9.88 20.86
CA GLY A 126 10.11 -9.97 21.72
C GLY A 126 9.02 -8.94 21.40
N GLU A 127 9.31 -7.92 20.59
CA GLU A 127 8.33 -6.97 20.08
C GLU A 127 7.28 -7.58 19.13
N ILE A 128 7.57 -8.72 18.47
CA ILE A 128 6.60 -9.38 17.57
C ILE A 128 5.67 -10.31 18.37
N THR A 129 6.20 -11.13 19.28
CA THR A 129 5.40 -12.02 20.15
C THR A 129 4.55 -11.25 21.15
N GLY A 130 5.08 -10.15 21.70
CA GLY A 130 4.34 -9.28 22.64
C GLY A 130 3.14 -8.56 22.03
N LYS A 131 2.90 -8.70 20.71
CA LYS A 131 1.77 -8.11 19.98
C LYS A 131 0.71 -9.13 19.58
N CYS A 132 0.80 -10.38 20.06
CA CYS A 132 -0.24 -11.39 19.89
C CYS A 132 -1.44 -11.15 20.84
N PRO A 133 -2.69 -11.48 20.43
CA PRO A 133 -3.06 -12.07 19.14
C PRO A 133 -2.92 -11.07 17.98
N ALA A 134 -2.58 -11.59 16.80
CA ALA A 134 -2.47 -10.79 15.59
C ALA A 134 -3.75 -9.96 15.36
N LYS A 135 -3.56 -8.69 15.02
CA LYS A 135 -4.65 -7.73 14.78
C LYS A 135 -5.48 -8.13 13.55
N ILE A 136 -6.71 -7.65 13.48
CA ILE A 136 -7.66 -7.97 12.40
C ILE A 136 -7.09 -7.59 11.03
N SER A 137 -6.42 -6.44 10.95
CA SER A 137 -5.80 -6.00 9.70
C SER A 137 -4.70 -6.92 9.21
N ILE A 138 -3.80 -7.35 10.10
CA ILE A 138 -2.77 -8.34 9.78
C ILE A 138 -3.44 -9.62 9.27
N LYS A 139 -4.39 -10.21 10.02
CA LYS A 139 -5.11 -11.41 9.57
C LYS A 139 -5.72 -11.26 8.18
N SER A 140 -6.26 -10.08 7.86
CA SER A 140 -6.87 -9.83 6.54
C SER A 140 -5.87 -9.72 5.39
N LEU A 141 -4.58 -9.55 5.68
CA LEU A 141 -3.49 -9.46 4.71
C LEU A 141 -2.76 -10.78 4.48
N ALA A 142 -3.30 -11.89 4.99
CA ALA A 142 -2.79 -13.22 4.71
C ALA A 142 -2.61 -13.42 3.19
N TYR A 143 -1.52 -14.06 2.82
CA TYR A 143 -1.13 -14.19 1.43
C TYR A 143 -2.11 -15.09 0.67
N GLU A 144 -2.53 -14.64 -0.51
CA GLU A 144 -3.51 -15.32 -1.35
C GLU A 144 -3.06 -16.75 -1.68
N GLY A 145 -3.91 -17.72 -1.35
CA GLY A 145 -3.64 -19.16 -1.54
C GLY A 145 -2.79 -19.81 -0.44
N GLU A 146 -2.28 -19.07 0.54
CA GLU A 146 -1.53 -19.63 1.66
C GLU A 146 -2.43 -20.11 2.81
N SER A 147 -1.80 -20.79 3.79
CA SER A 147 -2.48 -21.50 4.87
C SER A 147 -3.35 -20.63 5.78
N TYR A 148 -3.06 -19.33 5.87
CA TYR A 148 -3.86 -18.37 6.65
C TYR A 148 -4.93 -17.65 5.84
N SER A 149 -4.95 -17.84 4.52
CA SER A 149 -6.03 -17.31 3.69
C SER A 149 -7.26 -18.24 3.73
N SER A 150 -8.37 -17.73 3.20
CA SER A 150 -9.63 -18.47 3.06
C SER A 150 -10.16 -18.33 1.64
N PRO A 151 -11.07 -19.22 1.18
CA PRO A 151 -11.73 -19.05 -0.12
C PRO A 151 -12.41 -17.70 -0.27
N ALA A 152 -13.03 -17.18 0.79
CA ALA A 152 -13.66 -15.86 0.79
C ALA A 152 -12.64 -14.72 0.66
N LEU A 153 -11.49 -14.82 1.33
CA LEU A 153 -10.42 -13.83 1.21
C LEU A 153 -9.77 -13.86 -0.18
N ASN A 154 -9.51 -15.05 -0.74
CA ASN A 154 -9.01 -15.21 -2.10
C ASN A 154 -9.99 -14.62 -3.14
N ALA A 155 -11.30 -14.88 -2.98
CA ALA A 155 -12.32 -14.29 -3.85
C ALA A 155 -12.34 -12.76 -3.75
N ALA A 156 -12.17 -12.20 -2.55
CA ALA A 156 -12.05 -10.76 -2.36
C ALA A 156 -10.79 -10.21 -3.06
N TYR A 157 -9.64 -10.89 -2.94
CA TYR A 157 -8.42 -10.50 -3.66
C TYR A 157 -8.66 -10.50 -5.16
N THR A 158 -9.24 -11.56 -5.72
CA THR A 158 -9.53 -11.65 -7.16
C THR A 158 -10.36 -10.46 -7.64
N ALA A 159 -11.42 -10.11 -6.90
CA ALA A 159 -12.28 -8.97 -7.23
C ALA A 159 -11.52 -7.63 -7.12
N ALA A 160 -10.75 -7.43 -6.05
CA ALA A 160 -9.92 -6.25 -5.84
C ALA A 160 -8.84 -6.10 -6.93
N GLN A 161 -8.16 -7.18 -7.31
CA GLN A 161 -7.14 -7.20 -8.36
C GLN A 161 -7.71 -6.80 -9.72
N LYS A 162 -8.96 -7.22 -10.03
CA LYS A 162 -9.65 -6.78 -11.24
C LYS A 162 -9.86 -5.26 -11.23
N ALA A 163 -10.46 -4.72 -10.16
CA ALA A 163 -10.67 -3.27 -10.02
C ALA A 163 -9.35 -2.50 -10.07
N TYR A 164 -8.31 -2.98 -9.39
CA TYR A 164 -6.97 -2.40 -9.39
C TYR A 164 -6.38 -2.34 -10.79
N LYS A 165 -6.38 -3.46 -11.53
CA LYS A 165 -5.87 -3.54 -12.90
C LYS A 165 -6.60 -2.59 -13.86
N GLU A 166 -7.91 -2.45 -13.70
CA GLU A 166 -8.75 -1.64 -14.60
C GLU A 166 -8.64 -0.14 -14.33
N ASN A 167 -8.32 0.27 -13.10
CA ASN A 167 -8.43 1.68 -12.67
C ASN A 167 -7.09 2.35 -12.33
N VAL A 168 -6.04 1.58 -12.03
CA VAL A 168 -4.74 2.16 -11.65
C VAL A 168 -4.06 2.77 -12.86
N TYR A 169 -3.61 4.01 -12.69
CA TYR A 169 -2.85 4.75 -13.69
C TYR A 169 -1.34 4.56 -13.54
N ALA A 170 -0.84 4.55 -12.30
CA ALA A 170 0.59 4.51 -12.00
C ALA A 170 0.86 3.72 -10.72
N LEU A 171 2.02 3.05 -10.68
CA LEU A 171 2.41 2.20 -9.56
C LEU A 171 3.86 2.39 -9.15
N MET A 172 4.09 2.45 -7.84
CA MET A 172 5.41 2.28 -7.25
C MET A 172 5.43 0.96 -6.46
N CYS A 173 6.26 0.02 -6.92
CA CYS A 173 6.41 -1.29 -6.30
C CYS A 173 7.89 -1.55 -5.97
N GLY A 174 8.17 -1.86 -4.71
CA GLY A 174 9.52 -2.17 -4.25
C GLY A 174 9.97 -3.58 -4.64
N GLU A 175 11.11 -3.65 -5.31
CA GLU A 175 11.85 -4.89 -5.59
C GLU A 175 12.96 -5.17 -4.58
N GLY A 176 13.16 -4.29 -3.59
CA GLY A 176 14.19 -4.48 -2.58
C GLY A 176 13.99 -3.56 -1.39
N PHE A 177 14.47 -4.00 -0.24
CA PHE A 177 14.28 -3.34 1.06
C PHE A 177 15.52 -2.55 1.52
N SER A 178 16.46 -2.29 0.62
CA SER A 178 17.70 -1.55 0.94
C SER A 178 17.42 -0.11 1.37
N GLY A 179 16.37 0.50 0.79
CA GLY A 179 15.76 1.76 1.18
C GLY A 179 16.65 2.99 1.31
N LEU A 180 16.12 4.04 1.91
CA LEU A 180 16.77 5.32 2.19
C LEU A 180 17.36 5.33 3.61
N LEU A 181 18.38 6.17 3.81
CA LEU A 181 18.94 6.38 5.15
C LEU A 181 17.88 7.01 6.05
N SER A 182 17.42 6.26 7.05
CA SER A 182 16.31 6.65 7.93
C SER A 182 16.38 5.88 9.25
N THR A 183 15.65 6.35 10.27
CA THR A 183 15.59 5.70 11.59
C THR A 183 14.92 4.33 11.57
N TYR A 184 14.08 4.07 10.57
CA TYR A 184 13.34 2.83 10.43
C TYR A 184 14.01 1.82 9.50
N GLN A 185 15.08 2.18 8.78
CA GLN A 185 15.70 1.32 7.77
C GLN A 185 16.14 -0.06 8.30
N ALA A 186 16.69 -0.09 9.52
CA ALA A 186 17.17 -1.33 10.14
C ALA A 186 16.06 -2.37 10.30
N GLN A 187 14.82 -1.92 10.59
CA GLN A 187 13.68 -2.82 10.76
C GLN A 187 13.35 -3.57 9.47
N PHE A 188 13.43 -2.90 8.31
CA PHE A 188 13.16 -3.52 7.01
C PHE A 188 14.29 -4.45 6.55
N TRP A 189 15.53 -4.19 6.97
CA TRP A 189 16.62 -5.14 6.75
C TRP A 189 16.44 -6.43 7.54
N VAL A 190 15.92 -6.34 8.77
CA VAL A 190 15.59 -7.50 9.59
C VAL A 190 14.42 -8.26 8.98
N LEU A 191 13.29 -7.58 8.74
CA LEU A 191 12.09 -8.20 8.16
C LEU A 191 12.39 -8.84 6.81
N GLY A 192 13.12 -8.14 5.93
CA GLY A 192 13.48 -8.66 4.63
C GLY A 192 14.42 -9.88 4.66
N LYS A 193 15.09 -10.15 5.78
CA LYS A 193 15.92 -11.35 5.96
C LYS A 193 15.19 -12.50 6.67
N LEU A 194 14.27 -12.17 7.59
CA LEU A 194 13.61 -13.15 8.45
C LEU A 194 12.29 -13.65 7.86
N VAL A 195 11.51 -12.78 7.23
CA VAL A 195 10.22 -13.16 6.65
C VAL A 195 10.49 -14.09 5.45
N PRO A 196 9.85 -15.26 5.39
CA PRO A 196 9.98 -16.20 4.28
C PRO A 196 9.19 -15.70 3.06
N HIS A 197 9.64 -14.60 2.46
CA HIS A 197 9.04 -14.02 1.27
C HIS A 197 9.04 -14.99 0.09
N LYS A 198 8.04 -14.89 -0.78
CA LYS A 198 7.91 -15.76 -1.97
C LYS A 198 8.98 -15.52 -3.04
N SER A 199 9.66 -14.39 -2.99
CA SER A 199 10.74 -14.04 -3.89
C SER A 199 11.74 -13.14 -3.18
N LYS A 200 12.91 -12.92 -3.80
CA LYS A 200 13.89 -11.92 -3.33
C LYS A 200 13.49 -10.48 -3.68
N LEU A 201 12.38 -10.29 -4.39
CA LEU A 201 11.88 -8.99 -4.84
C LEU A 201 10.77 -8.55 -3.90
N HIS A 202 11.12 -7.77 -2.88
CA HIS A 202 10.17 -7.29 -1.87
C HIS A 202 10.71 -6.03 -1.19
N ASP A 203 9.80 -5.20 -0.69
CA ASP A 203 10.11 -3.95 0.02
C ASP A 203 10.36 -4.16 1.54
N GLY A 204 10.42 -5.42 1.97
CA GLY A 204 10.57 -5.83 3.37
C GLY A 204 9.25 -6.19 4.05
N MET A 205 8.11 -5.92 3.39
CA MET A 205 6.77 -6.30 3.84
C MET A 205 5.98 -6.98 2.73
N VAL A 206 6.03 -6.43 1.53
CA VAL A 206 5.21 -6.81 0.39
C VAL A 206 6.11 -7.23 -0.76
N GLU A 207 5.80 -8.38 -1.33
CA GLU A 207 6.42 -8.89 -2.54
C GLU A 207 6.10 -7.99 -3.73
N PHE A 208 7.10 -7.75 -4.59
CA PHE A 208 6.94 -7.01 -5.83
C PHE A 208 5.78 -7.58 -6.67
N GLN A 209 5.68 -8.91 -6.77
CA GLN A 209 4.61 -9.60 -7.49
C GLN A 209 3.22 -9.44 -6.85
N SER A 210 3.17 -9.17 -5.54
CA SER A 210 1.91 -8.83 -4.86
C SER A 210 1.48 -7.41 -5.25
N CYS A 211 2.41 -6.44 -5.27
CA CYS A 211 2.13 -5.06 -5.69
C CYS A 211 1.83 -4.89 -7.18
N ALA A 212 2.58 -5.57 -8.04
CA ALA A 212 2.49 -5.45 -9.49
C ALA A 212 1.37 -6.32 -10.12
N VAL A 213 0.53 -6.99 -9.33
CA VAL A 213 -0.46 -7.93 -9.84
C VAL A 213 -1.38 -7.28 -10.89
N GLY A 214 -1.64 -8.00 -11.98
CA GLY A 214 -2.40 -7.49 -13.12
C GLY A 214 -1.57 -6.71 -14.15
N PHE A 215 -0.32 -6.38 -13.85
CA PHE A 215 0.61 -5.68 -14.72
C PHE A 215 1.86 -6.53 -14.99
N PRO A 216 2.28 -6.73 -16.26
CA PRO A 216 3.49 -7.49 -16.56
C PRO A 216 4.73 -6.74 -16.08
N GLU A 217 5.73 -7.47 -15.56
CA GLU A 217 6.98 -6.85 -15.06
C GLU A 217 7.71 -6.01 -16.12
N SER A 218 7.54 -6.34 -17.42
CA SER A 218 8.13 -5.59 -18.54
C SER A 218 7.61 -4.16 -18.68
N LYS A 219 6.47 -3.81 -18.06
CA LYS A 219 5.99 -2.43 -17.99
C LYS A 219 6.72 -1.59 -16.94
N PHE A 220 7.41 -2.25 -16.00
CA PHE A 220 8.05 -1.55 -14.90
C PHE A 220 9.50 -1.18 -15.23
N GLY A 221 9.81 0.10 -15.12
CA GLY A 221 11.17 0.61 -15.27
C GLY A 221 11.80 0.96 -13.92
N LYS A 222 13.10 1.25 -13.93
CA LYS A 222 13.92 1.46 -12.72
C LYS A 222 14.26 2.93 -12.47
N SER A 223 13.70 3.84 -13.25
CA SER A 223 13.85 5.28 -13.08
C SER A 223 12.58 5.88 -12.47
N TYR A 224 12.75 6.95 -11.70
CA TYR A 224 11.64 7.75 -11.18
C TYR A 224 10.79 8.43 -12.28
N ARG A 225 11.23 8.33 -13.55
CA ARG A 225 10.46 8.80 -14.71
C ARG A 225 9.48 7.73 -15.24
N ASP A 226 9.61 6.50 -14.78
CA ASP A 226 8.76 5.39 -15.22
C ASP A 226 7.44 5.40 -14.44
N ARG A 227 6.31 5.54 -15.14
CA ARG A 227 4.97 5.51 -14.54
C ARG A 227 4.70 4.25 -13.71
N PHE A 228 5.24 3.12 -14.15
CA PHE A 228 5.31 1.89 -13.36
C PHE A 228 6.75 1.78 -12.85
N TYR A 229 6.96 2.22 -11.63
CA TYR A 229 8.28 2.37 -11.03
C TYR A 229 8.62 1.18 -10.14
N ARG A 230 9.63 0.43 -10.57
CA ARG A 230 10.24 -0.67 -9.85
C ARG A 230 11.45 -0.15 -9.08
N THR A 231 11.27 -0.05 -7.77
CA THR A 231 12.15 0.73 -6.89
C THR A 231 12.89 -0.16 -5.88
N LYS A 232 13.99 0.34 -5.30
CA LYS A 232 14.73 -0.31 -4.20
C LYS A 232 14.42 0.31 -2.82
N LEU A 233 13.33 1.06 -2.74
CA LEU A 233 12.75 1.65 -1.54
C LEU A 233 12.16 0.55 -0.64
N ASN A 234 12.36 0.68 0.68
CA ASN A 234 11.63 -0.17 1.62
C ASN A 234 10.16 0.27 1.70
N HIS A 235 9.34 -0.51 2.39
CA HIS A 235 7.89 -0.26 2.48
C HIS A 235 7.53 1.15 2.98
N PHE A 236 8.33 1.75 3.88
CA PHE A 236 8.03 3.09 4.42
C PHE A 236 8.60 4.22 3.59
N ASP A 237 9.68 4.01 2.85
CA ASP A 237 10.21 5.06 1.99
C ASP A 237 9.23 5.44 0.86
N MET A 238 8.36 4.50 0.44
CA MET A 238 7.28 4.76 -0.51
C MET A 238 6.14 5.62 0.08
N GLN A 239 6.23 6.04 1.34
CA GLN A 239 5.38 7.06 1.95
C GLN A 239 6.00 8.47 1.86
N PHE A 240 7.09 8.65 1.11
CA PHE A 240 7.80 9.93 0.91
C PHE A 240 8.52 10.50 2.15
N LEU A 241 8.50 9.79 3.28
CA LEU A 241 9.02 10.26 4.57
C LEU A 241 10.47 10.72 4.56
N ALA A 242 11.35 9.95 3.92
CA ALA A 242 12.79 10.21 3.86
C ALA A 242 13.21 11.02 2.62
N GLY A 243 12.25 11.52 1.82
CA GLY A 243 12.52 12.25 0.59
C GLY A 243 13.13 11.37 -0.50
N ASP A 244 14.05 11.93 -1.29
CA ASP A 244 14.73 11.26 -2.39
C ASP A 244 16.18 10.90 -2.07
N SER A 245 16.68 9.85 -2.71
CA SER A 245 18.11 9.57 -2.73
C SER A 245 18.87 10.62 -3.54
N LEU A 246 20.03 11.02 -3.03
CA LEU A 246 20.93 11.96 -3.73
C LEU A 246 21.63 11.35 -4.96
N LEU A 247 21.85 10.03 -4.98
CA LEU A 247 22.72 9.37 -5.97
C LEU A 247 22.09 8.15 -6.64
N ASN A 248 20.86 7.78 -6.28
CA ASN A 248 20.22 6.56 -6.78
C ASN A 248 18.82 6.83 -7.32
N GLU A 249 18.68 6.91 -8.63
CA GLU A 249 17.39 7.13 -9.32
C GLU A 249 16.36 6.02 -9.09
N ALA A 250 16.79 4.83 -8.63
CA ALA A 250 15.87 3.77 -8.21
C ALA A 250 15.33 3.98 -6.78
N LYS A 251 15.60 5.12 -6.14
CA LYS A 251 15.13 5.50 -4.81
C LYS A 251 14.72 6.98 -4.72
N MET A 252 13.89 7.45 -5.67
CA MET A 252 13.42 8.84 -5.69
C MET A 252 11.89 8.91 -5.69
N PRO A 253 11.22 8.60 -4.56
CA PRO A 253 9.77 8.55 -4.49
C PRO A 253 9.10 9.92 -4.67
N VAL A 254 9.70 11.01 -4.17
CA VAL A 254 9.12 12.35 -4.25
C VAL A 254 9.20 12.86 -5.68
N LYS A 255 10.37 12.82 -6.31
CA LYS A 255 10.52 13.14 -7.74
C LYS A 255 9.66 12.28 -8.64
N TRP A 256 9.48 10.99 -8.32
CA TRP A 256 8.56 10.14 -9.08
C TRP A 256 7.13 10.68 -9.03
N PHE A 257 6.67 11.08 -7.86
CA PHE A 257 5.34 11.65 -7.70
C PHE A 257 5.22 13.01 -8.42
N GLU A 258 6.21 13.89 -8.31
CA GLU A 258 6.23 15.16 -9.03
C GLU A 258 6.24 14.99 -10.56
N CYS A 259 6.98 14.01 -11.08
CA CYS A 259 7.07 13.77 -12.53
C CYS A 259 5.85 13.06 -13.10
N LEU A 260 4.99 12.51 -12.24
CA LEU A 260 3.75 11.84 -12.64
C LEU A 260 2.60 12.83 -12.89
N LEU A 261 2.67 14.00 -12.24
CA LEU A 261 1.64 15.04 -12.14
C LEU A 261 1.85 16.18 -13.14
#